data_AF-A0A2K5YTZ9-F1
#
_entry.id   AF-A0A2K5YTZ9-F1
#
_cell.length_a   1.000
_cell.length_b   1.000
_cell.length_c   1.000
_cell.angle_alpha   90.00
_cell.angle_beta   90.00
_cell.angle_gamma   90.00
#
_symmetry.space_group_name_H-M   'P 1'
#
loop_
_entity.id
_entity.type
_entity.pdbx_description
1 polymer ?
#
loop_
_entity_poly.entity_id
_entity_poly.type
_entity_poly.pdbx_seq_one_letter_code
_entity_poly.pdbx_strand_id
1 'polypeptide(L)'
;VCDDPEELRGKVRELASAVRNAKYLVVYTGAGISTAASIPDYRGPNGVWTLLQKGRSVSAADLSEAEPTLTHMSITRLHEQKLVQHVVSQNCDGLHLRSGLPRTAISELHGNMYIEVCTSCVPNREYVRVFDVTERTALHRHQTGRTCHKCGTQLRDTIVHFGERGTLGQPLNWEAATEAASRADTILCLGSSLKVLKKYPRLWCMTKPPSRRPKLYIVNLQWTPKDDWAALKLHGKCDDVMRLLMAELGLEIPVYSRWQDPIFSLATPLRAGEEGSHSRKSLCRSREEAPPGDRGAPLSSAPILGGWFGRGCTKRTKRKKVT
;
A
#
# COMPACT_ATOMS: atom_id res chain seq x y z
N VAL A 1 4.57 -16.46 15.94
CA VAL A 1 4.07 -17.85 15.93
C VAL A 1 2.79 -17.81 15.13
N CYS A 2 2.62 -18.71 14.17
CA CYS A 2 1.34 -18.82 13.45
C CYS A 2 0.39 -19.68 14.27
N ASP A 3 -0.91 -19.41 14.17
CA ASP A 3 -1.95 -20.33 14.64
C ASP A 3 -1.78 -21.66 13.90
N ASP A 4 -2.03 -22.78 14.57
CA ASP A 4 -1.97 -24.09 13.91
C ASP A 4 -3.09 -24.23 12.84
N PRO A 5 -2.99 -25.18 11.90
CA PRO A 5 -3.93 -25.28 10.79
C PRO A 5 -5.40 -25.49 11.19
N GLU A 6 -5.70 -26.17 12.30
CA GLU A 6 -7.08 -26.39 12.74
C GLU A 6 -7.65 -25.16 13.43
N GLU A 7 -6.87 -24.55 14.33
CA GLU A 7 -7.22 -23.28 14.97
C GLU A 7 -7.46 -22.21 13.91
N LEU A 8 -6.56 -22.11 12.91
CA LEU A 8 -6.66 -21.12 11.85
C LEU A 8 -7.96 -21.29 11.04
N ARG A 9 -8.34 -22.51 10.66
CA ARG A 9 -9.60 -22.78 9.97
C ARG A 9 -10.80 -22.38 10.82
N GLY A 10 -10.79 -22.69 12.11
CA GLY A 10 -11.83 -22.29 13.05
C GLY A 10 -12.02 -20.77 13.08
N LYS A 11 -10.92 -20.02 13.25
CA LYS A 11 -10.94 -18.55 13.23
C LYS A 11 -11.37 -17.99 11.87
N VAL A 12 -10.98 -18.62 10.76
CA VAL A 12 -11.42 -18.18 9.43
C VAL A 12 -12.92 -18.33 9.24
N ARG A 13 -13.54 -19.40 9.77
CA ARG A 13 -15.01 -19.54 9.73
C ARG A 13 -15.72 -18.42 10.49
N GLU A 14 -15.19 -18.06 11.66
CA GLU A 14 -15.70 -16.94 12.43
C GLU A 14 -15.53 -15.61 11.67
N LEU A 15 -14.37 -15.39 11.06
CA LEU A 15 -14.14 -14.23 10.19
C LEU A 15 -15.09 -14.22 8.99
N ALA A 16 -15.34 -15.35 8.34
CA ALA A 16 -16.29 -15.46 7.24
C ALA A 16 -17.71 -15.10 7.66
N SER A 17 -18.14 -15.53 8.86
CA SER A 17 -19.41 -15.11 9.45
C SER A 17 -19.44 -13.60 9.69
N ALA A 18 -18.36 -13.01 10.18
CA ALA A 18 -18.27 -11.56 10.37
C ALA A 18 -18.36 -10.79 9.05
N VAL A 19 -17.67 -11.25 8.00
CA VAL A 19 -17.72 -10.65 6.66
C VAL A 19 -19.13 -10.72 6.07
N ARG A 20 -19.82 -11.87 6.18
CA ARG A 20 -21.21 -12.03 5.71
C ARG A 20 -22.20 -11.12 6.43
N ASN A 21 -22.01 -10.92 7.72
CA ASN A 21 -22.92 -10.15 8.57
C ASN A 21 -22.60 -8.65 8.62
N ALA A 22 -21.47 -8.21 8.07
CA ALA A 22 -21.08 -6.81 8.05
C ALA A 22 -22.03 -6.01 7.14
N LYS A 23 -22.61 -4.92 7.66
CA LYS A 23 -23.38 -3.97 6.84
C LYS A 23 -22.46 -2.97 6.15
N TYR A 24 -21.31 -2.68 6.76
CA TYR A 24 -20.29 -1.81 6.21
C TYR A 24 -18.90 -2.23 6.70
N LEU A 25 -18.23 -3.06 5.92
CA LEU A 25 -16.88 -3.53 6.11
C LEU A 25 -15.85 -2.61 5.43
N VAL A 26 -14.90 -2.16 6.24
CA VAL A 26 -13.72 -1.43 5.76
C VAL A 26 -12.47 -2.27 5.98
N VAL A 27 -11.62 -2.35 4.97
CA VAL A 27 -10.35 -3.10 5.04
C VAL A 27 -9.18 -2.14 5.23
N TYR A 28 -8.35 -2.39 6.24
CA TYR A 28 -7.12 -1.64 6.49
C TYR A 28 -5.90 -2.48 6.11
N THR A 29 -5.08 -2.00 5.18
CA THR A 29 -3.92 -2.76 4.69
C THR A 29 -2.58 -2.12 5.08
N GLY A 30 -1.56 -2.97 5.21
CA GLY A 30 -0.18 -2.58 5.41
C GLY A 30 0.78 -3.48 4.62
N ALA A 31 2.08 -3.22 4.74
CA ALA A 31 3.09 -3.83 3.87
C ALA A 31 3.13 -5.36 3.92
N GLY A 32 2.59 -5.99 4.98
CA GLY A 32 2.51 -7.43 5.12
C GLY A 32 1.76 -8.12 3.97
N ILE A 33 0.75 -7.47 3.36
CA ILE A 33 -0.01 -8.06 2.24
C ILE A 33 0.82 -8.12 0.93
N SER A 34 1.91 -7.35 0.85
CA SER A 34 2.77 -7.25 -0.34
C SER A 34 4.05 -8.10 -0.21
N THR A 35 4.28 -8.72 0.95
CA THR A 35 5.49 -9.54 1.19
C THR A 35 5.62 -10.75 0.28
N ALA A 36 4.50 -11.35 -0.14
CA ALA A 36 4.49 -12.45 -1.10
C ALA A 36 4.88 -12.00 -2.52
N ALA A 37 4.75 -10.70 -2.84
CA ALA A 37 5.21 -10.11 -4.10
C ALA A 37 6.68 -9.65 -4.03
N SER A 38 7.46 -10.19 -3.08
CA SER A 38 8.86 -9.82 -2.83
C SER A 38 9.09 -8.35 -2.44
N ILE A 39 8.03 -7.62 -2.09
CA ILE A 39 8.15 -6.27 -1.50
C ILE A 39 8.43 -6.43 0.00
N PRO A 40 9.57 -5.96 0.53
CA PRO A 40 9.87 -6.11 1.94
C PRO A 40 8.88 -5.30 2.77
N ASP A 41 8.47 -5.86 3.91
CA ASP A 41 7.76 -5.07 4.90
C ASP A 41 8.70 -4.09 5.62
N TYR A 42 8.16 -3.32 6.56
CA TYR A 42 8.95 -2.36 7.32
C TYR A 42 9.53 -2.93 8.62
N ARG A 43 8.84 -3.86 9.29
CA ARG A 43 9.07 -4.20 10.71
C ARG A 43 9.06 -5.70 11.01
N GLY A 44 8.90 -6.53 9.99
CA GLY A 44 9.08 -7.97 10.02
C GLY A 44 10.51 -8.38 10.35
N PRO A 45 10.79 -9.69 10.49
CA PRO A 45 12.14 -10.20 10.76
C PRO A 45 13.20 -9.71 9.77
N ASN A 46 12.79 -9.52 8.51
CA ASN A 46 13.58 -8.99 7.39
C ASN A 46 13.07 -7.63 6.89
N GLY A 47 12.27 -6.93 7.69
CA GLY A 47 11.72 -5.63 7.31
C GLY A 47 12.79 -4.55 7.25
N VAL A 48 12.52 -3.49 6.48
CA VAL A 48 13.49 -2.41 6.23
C VAL A 48 14.07 -1.83 7.53
N TRP A 49 13.23 -1.51 8.52
CA TRP A 49 13.72 -0.98 9.81
C TRP A 49 14.47 -2.02 10.63
N THR A 50 14.07 -3.28 10.56
CA THR A 50 14.72 -4.38 11.29
C THR A 50 16.13 -4.62 10.75
N LEU A 51 16.29 -4.59 9.43
CA LEU A 51 17.60 -4.73 8.77
C LEU A 51 18.48 -3.51 9.05
N LEU A 52 17.95 -2.30 8.92
CA LEU A 52 18.67 -1.06 9.24
C LEU A 52 19.13 -1.03 10.70
N GLN A 53 18.29 -1.47 11.65
CA GLN A 53 18.65 -1.56 13.06
C GLN A 53 19.76 -2.61 13.32
N LYS A 54 19.81 -3.67 12.50
CA LYS A 54 20.87 -4.70 12.53
C LYS A 54 22.13 -4.31 11.75
N GLY A 55 22.22 -3.07 11.24
CA GLY A 55 23.36 -2.61 10.43
C GLY A 55 23.47 -3.28 9.06
N ARG A 56 22.41 -3.95 8.58
CA ARG A 56 22.40 -4.64 7.29
C ARG A 56 21.85 -3.71 6.20
N SER A 57 22.43 -3.77 5.01
CA SER A 57 21.89 -3.08 3.84
C SER A 57 20.58 -3.73 3.39
N VAL A 58 19.65 -2.90 2.95
CA VAL A 58 18.42 -3.35 2.27
C VAL A 58 18.71 -3.23 0.78
N SER A 59 18.86 -4.37 0.11
CA SER A 59 18.86 -4.40 -1.35
C SER A 59 17.46 -4.01 -1.81
N ALA A 60 17.34 -2.81 -2.40
CA ALA A 60 16.12 -2.44 -3.10
C ALA A 60 16.12 -3.21 -4.42
N ALA A 61 15.56 -4.42 -4.42
CA ALA A 61 15.14 -5.04 -5.67
C ALA A 61 14.25 -4.04 -6.42
N ASP A 62 14.35 -3.98 -7.74
CA ASP A 62 13.42 -3.17 -8.52
C ASP A 62 12.01 -3.73 -8.32
N LEU A 63 11.16 -2.94 -7.66
CA LEU A 63 9.80 -3.36 -7.28
C LEU A 63 8.80 -3.13 -8.42
N SER A 64 9.25 -2.57 -9.54
CA SER A 64 8.45 -2.40 -10.76
C SER A 64 7.82 -3.72 -11.21
N GLU A 65 8.50 -4.85 -11.03
CA GLU A 65 8.00 -6.16 -11.45
C GLU A 65 6.97 -6.78 -10.49
N ALA A 66 6.80 -6.23 -9.29
CA ALA A 66 5.87 -6.78 -8.30
C ALA A 66 4.44 -6.85 -8.87
N GLU A 67 3.73 -7.93 -8.57
CA GLU A 67 2.35 -8.15 -9.01
C GLU A 67 1.41 -8.20 -7.80
N PRO A 68 0.13 -7.84 -7.96
CA PRO A 68 -0.86 -7.99 -6.91
C PRO A 68 -0.88 -9.41 -6.34
N THR A 69 -0.80 -9.53 -5.02
CA THR A 69 -0.85 -10.83 -4.33
C THR A 69 -2.27 -11.40 -4.30
N LEU A 70 -2.38 -12.67 -3.89
CA LEU A 70 -3.69 -13.30 -3.66
C LEU A 70 -4.57 -12.47 -2.74
N THR A 71 -4.00 -11.86 -1.69
CA THR A 71 -4.71 -10.93 -0.80
C THR A 71 -5.27 -9.72 -1.55
N HIS A 72 -4.51 -9.08 -2.44
CA HIS A 72 -5.00 -7.94 -3.23
C HIS A 72 -6.16 -8.36 -4.13
N MET A 73 -6.00 -9.47 -4.87
CA MET A 73 -7.05 -9.99 -5.76
C MET A 73 -8.31 -10.41 -4.99
N SER A 74 -8.16 -10.95 -3.78
CA SER A 74 -9.28 -11.28 -2.89
C SER A 74 -10.04 -10.02 -2.45
N ILE A 75 -9.32 -8.94 -2.10
CA ILE A 75 -9.96 -7.67 -1.72
C ILE A 75 -10.71 -7.06 -2.92
N THR A 76 -10.13 -7.07 -4.12
CA THR A 76 -10.83 -6.65 -5.35
C THR A 76 -12.13 -7.43 -5.51
N ARG A 77 -12.08 -8.77 -5.42
CA ARG A 77 -13.28 -9.62 -5.54
C ARG A 77 -14.31 -9.36 -4.45
N LEU A 78 -13.89 -9.18 -3.20
CA LEU A 78 -14.82 -8.86 -2.11
C LEU A 78 -15.51 -7.51 -2.33
N HIS A 79 -14.80 -6.52 -2.90
CA HIS A 79 -15.40 -5.25 -3.29
C HIS A 79 -16.40 -5.42 -4.46
N GLU A 80 -16.05 -6.19 -5.49
CA GLU A 80 -16.97 -6.52 -6.61
C GLU A 80 -18.27 -7.16 -6.12
N GLN A 81 -18.17 -8.03 -5.11
CA GLN A 81 -19.31 -8.67 -4.45
C GLN A 81 -20.02 -7.77 -3.42
N LYS A 82 -19.61 -6.50 -3.31
CA LYS A 82 -20.16 -5.51 -2.37
C LYS A 82 -20.04 -5.91 -0.90
N LEU A 83 -19.11 -6.81 -0.58
CA LEU A 83 -18.81 -7.22 0.80
C LEU A 83 -17.82 -6.28 1.47
N VAL A 84 -16.93 -5.64 0.71
CA VAL A 84 -16.02 -4.60 1.19
C VAL A 84 -16.40 -3.27 0.54
N GLN A 85 -16.64 -2.23 1.34
CA GLN A 85 -17.08 -0.92 0.83
C GLN A 85 -15.93 0.05 0.61
N HIS A 86 -14.85 -0.07 1.38
CA HIS A 86 -13.68 0.81 1.23
C HIS A 86 -12.40 0.16 1.73
N VAL A 87 -11.28 0.55 1.13
CA VAL A 87 -9.93 0.14 1.52
C VAL A 87 -9.13 1.35 1.99
N VAL A 88 -8.57 1.28 3.19
CA VAL A 88 -7.63 2.28 3.72
C VAL A 88 -6.24 1.64 3.75
N SER A 89 -5.39 2.05 2.81
CA SER A 89 -4.05 1.48 2.64
C SER A 89 -2.96 2.41 3.18
N GLN A 90 -1.97 1.82 3.82
CA GLN A 90 -0.70 2.48 4.16
C GLN A 90 0.41 2.19 3.13
N ASN A 91 0.13 1.38 2.12
CA ASN A 91 1.12 0.94 1.15
C ASN A 91 1.24 1.97 0.04
N CYS A 92 2.49 2.21 -0.41
CA CYS A 92 2.80 3.06 -1.54
C CYS A 92 3.06 2.27 -2.83
N ASP A 93 2.96 0.94 -2.78
CA ASP A 93 3.36 0.03 -3.86
C ASP A 93 2.43 0.04 -5.08
N GLY A 94 1.28 0.70 -4.98
CA GLY A 94 0.28 0.81 -6.05
C GLY A 94 -0.42 -0.50 -6.43
N LEU A 95 -0.21 -1.59 -5.68
CA LEU A 95 -0.73 -2.91 -6.05
C LEU A 95 -2.27 -3.01 -5.94
N HIS A 96 -2.91 -2.22 -5.09
CA HIS A 96 -4.38 -2.14 -5.06
C HIS A 96 -4.97 -1.52 -6.33
N LEU A 97 -4.37 -0.43 -6.83
CA LEU A 97 -4.79 0.17 -8.10
C LEU A 97 -4.64 -0.85 -9.23
N ARG A 98 -3.48 -1.52 -9.25
CA ARG A 98 -3.12 -2.51 -10.26
C ARG A 98 -3.94 -3.81 -10.16
N SER A 99 -4.51 -4.12 -8.99
CA SER A 99 -5.38 -5.29 -8.80
C SER A 99 -6.81 -5.10 -9.31
N GLY A 100 -7.14 -3.96 -9.89
CA GLY A 100 -8.50 -3.67 -10.35
C GLY A 100 -9.38 -2.94 -9.34
N LEU A 101 -8.89 -2.64 -8.13
CA LEU A 101 -9.70 -1.94 -7.14
C LEU A 101 -9.98 -0.50 -7.61
N PRO A 102 -11.25 -0.07 -7.71
CA PRO A 102 -11.58 1.26 -8.21
C PRO A 102 -10.97 2.37 -7.33
N ARG A 103 -10.50 3.44 -7.96
CA ARG A 103 -9.93 4.61 -7.26
C ARG A 103 -10.90 5.23 -6.24
N THR A 104 -12.21 5.10 -6.46
CA THR A 104 -13.25 5.58 -5.55
C THR A 104 -13.37 4.75 -4.28
N ALA A 105 -12.87 3.51 -4.28
CA ALA A 105 -12.97 2.56 -3.17
C ALA A 105 -11.69 2.45 -2.34
N ILE A 106 -10.69 3.31 -2.59
CA ILE A 106 -9.40 3.28 -1.90
C ILE A 106 -8.96 4.67 -1.42
N SER A 107 -8.35 4.69 -0.24
CA SER A 107 -7.56 5.80 0.29
C SER A 107 -6.12 5.34 0.54
N GLU A 108 -5.17 5.88 -0.23
CA GLU A 108 -3.75 5.54 -0.16
C GLU A 108 -3.01 6.53 0.75
N LEU A 109 -3.20 6.37 2.07
CA LEU A 109 -2.86 7.38 3.07
C LEU A 109 -1.40 7.86 3.07
N HIS A 110 -0.50 7.05 2.50
CA HIS A 110 0.92 7.36 2.39
C HIS A 110 1.40 7.62 0.94
N GLY A 111 0.48 7.77 -0.01
CA GLY A 111 0.79 7.98 -1.42
C GLY A 111 0.88 6.70 -2.22
N ASN A 112 1.26 6.84 -3.49
CA ASN A 112 1.38 5.78 -4.48
C ASN A 112 2.59 6.07 -5.39
N MET A 113 3.50 5.11 -5.51
CA MET A 113 4.76 5.26 -6.25
C MET A 113 4.58 5.42 -7.76
N TYR A 114 3.38 5.20 -8.29
CA TYR A 114 3.05 5.42 -9.70
C TYR A 114 2.34 6.74 -9.96
N ILE A 115 2.08 7.56 -8.93
CA ILE A 115 1.30 8.79 -9.07
C ILE A 115 2.16 10.00 -8.69
N GLU A 116 2.25 10.94 -9.63
CA GLU A 116 2.77 12.28 -9.40
C GLU A 116 1.68 13.33 -9.67
N VAL A 117 1.78 14.49 -9.03
CA VAL A 117 0.72 15.49 -9.01
C VAL A 117 1.25 16.90 -9.24
N CYS A 118 0.45 17.70 -9.92
CA CYS A 118 0.59 19.14 -9.96
C CYS A 118 -0.30 19.78 -8.90
N THR A 119 0.30 20.47 -7.93
CA THR A 119 -0.42 21.19 -6.86
C THR A 119 -0.66 22.67 -7.17
N SER A 120 -0.23 23.15 -8.33
CA SER A 120 -0.49 24.53 -8.79
C SER A 120 -1.77 24.64 -9.61
N CYS A 121 -2.27 23.52 -10.16
CA CYS A 121 -3.57 23.46 -10.80
C CYS A 121 -4.67 23.32 -9.75
N VAL A 122 -5.85 23.90 -10.00
CA VAL A 122 -7.06 23.71 -9.19
C VAL A 122 -8.18 23.16 -10.08
N PRO A 123 -8.74 21.96 -9.77
CA PRO A 123 -8.23 21.00 -8.79
C PRO A 123 -6.83 20.49 -9.19
N ASN A 124 -6.13 19.86 -8.23
CA ASN A 124 -4.83 19.24 -8.48
C ASN A 124 -4.93 18.29 -9.68
N ARG A 125 -3.89 18.26 -10.52
CA ARG A 125 -3.85 17.37 -11.69
C ARG A 125 -2.94 16.19 -11.40
N GLU A 126 -3.49 14.98 -11.48
CA GLU A 126 -2.76 13.73 -11.27
C GLU A 126 -2.21 13.19 -12.58
N TYR A 127 -1.07 12.52 -12.49
CA TYR A 127 -0.42 11.79 -13.56
C TYR A 127 -0.10 10.40 -13.03
N VAL A 128 -0.86 9.41 -13.49
CA VAL A 128 -0.52 8.01 -13.28
C VAL A 128 0.57 7.65 -14.29
N ARG A 129 1.63 7.00 -13.85
CA ARG A 129 2.76 6.57 -14.68
C ARG A 129 2.88 5.06 -14.60
N VAL A 130 3.52 4.47 -15.61
CA VAL A 130 3.83 3.04 -15.64
C VAL A 130 5.19 2.73 -15.00
N PHE A 131 5.82 3.69 -14.34
CA PHE A 131 7.12 3.56 -13.68
C PHE A 131 7.09 4.20 -12.30
N ASP A 132 8.06 3.85 -11.46
CA ASP A 132 8.26 4.46 -10.14
C ASP A 132 8.68 5.94 -10.26
N VAL A 133 7.81 6.86 -9.82
CA VAL A 133 8.05 8.31 -9.89
C VAL A 133 8.97 8.83 -8.77
N THR A 134 9.38 7.96 -7.84
CA THR A 134 10.04 8.33 -6.57
C THR A 134 11.57 8.25 -6.62
N GLU A 135 12.16 7.93 -7.77
CA GLU A 135 13.62 7.79 -7.92
C GLU A 135 14.41 9.04 -7.52
N ARG A 136 13.88 10.24 -7.74
CA ARG A 136 14.57 11.50 -7.44
C ARG A 136 14.07 12.16 -6.17
N THR A 137 13.22 11.46 -5.41
CA THR A 137 12.50 12.05 -4.28
C THR A 137 12.90 11.43 -2.96
N ALA A 138 12.68 12.19 -1.89
CA ALA A 138 13.05 11.85 -0.53
C ALA A 138 12.27 12.73 0.47
N LEU A 139 12.49 12.48 1.77
CA LEU A 139 12.00 13.31 2.87
C LEU A 139 12.23 14.81 2.58
N HIS A 140 11.15 15.58 2.58
CA HIS A 140 11.07 17.01 2.30
C HIS A 140 11.49 17.44 0.89
N ARG A 141 11.68 16.49 -0.04
CA ARG A 141 12.08 16.71 -1.43
C ARG A 141 11.23 15.86 -2.37
N HIS A 142 10.08 16.38 -2.76
CA HIS A 142 9.10 15.64 -3.56
C HIS A 142 9.12 15.95 -5.05
N GLN A 143 9.96 16.87 -5.53
CA GLN A 143 10.00 17.25 -6.96
C GLN A 143 10.48 16.08 -7.80
N THR A 144 9.67 15.65 -8.77
CA THR A 144 9.99 14.46 -9.59
C THR A 144 10.92 14.76 -10.76
N GLY A 145 11.19 16.04 -11.03
CA GLY A 145 11.97 16.49 -12.18
C GLY A 145 11.16 16.61 -13.49
N ARG A 146 9.86 16.29 -13.47
CA ARG A 146 8.93 16.49 -14.59
C ARG A 146 8.06 17.72 -14.39
N THR A 147 7.41 18.19 -15.45
CA THR A 147 6.56 19.40 -15.41
C THR A 147 5.12 19.10 -15.76
N CYS A 148 4.20 19.88 -15.21
CA CYS A 148 2.78 19.74 -15.45
C CYS A 148 2.46 20.03 -16.92
N HIS A 149 1.75 19.09 -17.56
CA HIS A 149 1.34 19.22 -18.94
C HIS A 149 0.35 20.39 -19.18
N LYS A 150 -0.22 20.98 -18.12
CA LYS A 150 -1.10 22.16 -18.24
C LYS A 150 -0.37 23.47 -18.01
N CYS A 151 0.29 23.61 -16.87
CA CYS A 151 0.77 24.90 -16.37
C CYS A 151 2.30 25.01 -16.32
N GLY A 152 3.04 23.97 -16.69
CA GLY A 152 4.50 23.97 -16.70
C GLY A 152 5.18 23.91 -15.32
N THR A 153 4.43 24.05 -14.22
CA THR A 153 4.99 23.92 -12.87
C THR A 153 5.49 22.50 -12.60
N GLN A 154 6.55 22.37 -11.80
CA GLN A 154 7.11 21.06 -11.42
C GLN A 154 6.07 20.14 -10.77
N LEU A 155 6.10 18.88 -11.20
CA LEU A 155 5.34 17.81 -10.57
C LEU A 155 6.03 17.35 -9.30
N ARG A 156 5.24 16.80 -8.39
CA ARG A 156 5.74 16.15 -7.18
C ARG A 156 5.15 14.77 -6.98
N ASP A 157 5.87 13.89 -6.30
CA ASP A 157 5.32 12.60 -5.90
C ASP A 157 4.19 12.76 -4.87
N THR A 158 3.57 11.63 -4.53
CA THR A 158 2.49 11.57 -3.54
C THR A 158 2.91 10.97 -2.20
N ILE A 159 4.18 10.61 -2.04
CA ILE A 159 4.69 9.82 -0.92
C ILE A 159 4.68 10.65 0.36
N VAL A 160 4.18 10.05 1.45
CA VAL A 160 4.27 10.62 2.79
C VAL A 160 5.35 9.87 3.55
N HIS A 161 6.53 10.49 3.72
CA HIS A 161 7.60 9.83 4.48
C HIS A 161 7.34 9.88 5.99
N PHE A 162 8.01 9.00 6.72
CA PHE A 162 8.00 9.04 8.19
C PHE A 162 8.54 10.39 8.68
N GLY A 163 7.77 11.06 9.54
CA GLY A 163 8.11 12.40 10.04
C GLY A 163 7.43 13.52 9.27
N GLU A 164 6.69 13.22 8.20
CA GLU A 164 5.93 14.19 7.42
C GLU A 164 4.43 14.08 7.64
N ARG A 165 3.75 15.17 7.27
CA ARG A 165 2.30 15.21 7.14
C ARG A 165 1.94 15.22 5.66
N GLY A 166 1.14 14.26 5.22
CA GLY A 166 0.55 14.30 3.89
C GLY A 166 -0.39 15.49 3.73
N THR A 167 -0.20 16.26 2.66
CA THR A 167 -0.97 17.48 2.37
C THR A 167 -1.87 17.37 1.13
N LEU A 168 -1.73 16.29 0.37
CA LEU A 168 -2.49 16.07 -0.85
C LEU A 168 -3.90 15.56 -0.56
N GLY A 169 -4.86 15.96 -1.40
CA GLY A 169 -6.21 15.41 -1.42
C GLY A 169 -6.20 13.97 -1.95
N GLN A 170 -5.98 13.79 -3.25
CA GLN A 170 -5.77 12.47 -3.88
C GLN A 170 -4.27 12.18 -4.06
N PRO A 171 -3.81 10.92 -3.99
CA PRO A 171 -4.57 9.68 -3.72
C PRO A 171 -4.79 9.39 -2.23
N LEU A 172 -4.33 10.27 -1.34
CA LEU A 172 -4.35 10.07 0.12
C LEU A 172 -5.79 9.87 0.63
N ASN A 173 -6.70 10.69 0.13
CA ASN A 173 -8.14 10.63 0.32
C ASN A 173 -8.55 10.40 1.78
N TRP A 174 -7.97 11.21 2.69
CA TRP A 174 -8.22 11.13 4.12
C TRP A 174 -9.70 11.36 4.47
N GLU A 175 -10.39 12.20 3.72
CA GLU A 175 -11.81 12.47 3.90
C GLU A 175 -12.63 11.18 3.73
N ALA A 176 -12.53 10.51 2.58
CA ALA A 176 -13.22 9.25 2.34
C ALA A 176 -12.81 8.15 3.33
N ALA A 177 -11.52 8.07 3.72
CA ALA A 177 -11.06 7.12 4.73
C ALA A 177 -11.77 7.34 6.08
N THR A 178 -11.92 8.60 6.49
CA THR A 178 -12.60 8.94 7.74
C THR A 178 -14.11 8.77 7.66
N GLU A 179 -14.72 9.07 6.51
CA GLU A 179 -16.14 8.84 6.26
C GLU A 179 -16.46 7.34 6.30
N ALA A 180 -15.72 6.53 5.54
CA ALA A 180 -15.88 5.08 5.51
C ALA A 180 -15.70 4.48 6.92
N ALA A 181 -14.65 4.89 7.64
CA ALA A 181 -14.44 4.46 9.03
C ALA A 181 -15.62 4.85 9.93
N SER A 182 -16.20 6.04 9.77
CA SER A 182 -17.34 6.49 10.58
C SER A 182 -18.61 5.65 10.37
N ARG A 183 -18.79 5.10 9.17
CA ARG A 183 -19.91 4.25 8.75
C ARG A 183 -19.69 2.77 9.06
N ALA A 184 -18.44 2.36 9.24
CA ALA A 184 -18.08 0.99 9.48
C ALA A 184 -18.74 0.40 10.74
N ASP A 185 -19.28 -0.81 10.59
CA ASP A 185 -19.63 -1.70 11.69
C ASP A 185 -18.59 -2.83 11.86
N THR A 186 -17.77 -3.06 10.83
CA THR A 186 -16.70 -4.06 10.81
C THR A 186 -15.43 -3.47 10.19
N ILE A 187 -14.28 -3.69 10.82
CA ILE A 187 -12.97 -3.37 10.26
C ILE A 187 -12.13 -4.64 10.20
N LEU A 188 -11.55 -4.93 9.02
CA LEU A 188 -10.59 -6.01 8.83
C LEU A 188 -9.19 -5.43 8.55
N CYS A 189 -8.25 -5.63 9.48
CA CYS A 189 -6.87 -5.23 9.31
C CYS A 189 -6.02 -6.38 8.75
N LEU A 190 -5.33 -6.16 7.63
CA LEU A 190 -4.50 -7.16 6.96
C LEU A 190 -3.04 -6.67 6.86
N GLY A 191 -2.11 -7.46 7.39
CA GLY A 191 -0.68 -7.26 7.15
C GLY A 191 -0.13 -5.93 7.65
N SER A 192 -0.72 -5.37 8.71
CA SER A 192 -0.33 -4.09 9.27
C SER A 192 0.02 -4.22 10.75
N SER A 193 1.18 -3.67 11.11
CA SER A 193 1.56 -3.53 12.54
C SER A 193 0.71 -2.51 13.30
N LEU A 194 -0.15 -1.74 12.61
CA LEU A 194 -0.99 -0.65 13.14
C LEU A 194 -0.25 0.43 13.96
N LYS A 195 1.08 0.43 14.00
CA LYS A 195 1.88 1.40 14.77
C LYS A 195 1.72 2.84 14.29
N VAL A 196 1.36 3.04 13.03
CA VAL A 196 1.02 4.35 12.44
C VAL A 196 -0.46 4.64 12.65
N LEU A 197 -1.35 3.81 12.08
CA LEU A 197 -2.79 4.06 12.13
C LEU A 197 -3.37 4.18 13.54
N LYS A 198 -2.79 3.53 14.57
CA LYS A 198 -3.27 3.67 15.96
C LYS A 198 -3.38 5.11 16.44
N LYS A 199 -2.59 6.03 15.87
CA LYS A 199 -2.52 7.44 16.26
C LYS A 199 -3.61 8.31 15.64
N TYR A 200 -4.52 7.75 14.83
CA TYR A 200 -5.54 8.50 14.10
C TYR A 200 -6.94 8.16 14.65
N PRO A 201 -7.45 8.88 15.68
CA PRO A 201 -8.68 8.50 16.39
C PRO A 201 -9.91 8.37 15.50
N ARG A 202 -9.98 9.16 14.42
CA ARG A 202 -11.11 9.15 13.46
C ARG A 202 -11.24 7.82 12.71
N LEU A 203 -10.12 7.15 12.41
CA LEU A 203 -10.13 5.83 11.76
C LEU A 203 -10.59 4.70 12.69
N TRP A 204 -10.81 4.96 13.97
CA TRP A 204 -11.19 3.95 14.96
C TRP A 204 -12.49 4.30 15.69
N CYS A 205 -13.21 5.31 15.20
CA CYS A 205 -14.42 5.85 15.83
C CYS A 205 -14.24 6.11 17.34
N MET A 206 -13.10 6.67 17.75
CA MET A 206 -12.79 6.85 19.18
C MET A 206 -13.76 7.79 19.90
N THR A 207 -14.50 8.61 19.16
CA THR A 207 -15.58 9.47 19.67
C THR A 207 -16.83 8.68 20.07
N LYS A 208 -16.99 7.44 19.59
CA LYS A 208 -18.08 6.53 19.96
C LYS A 208 -17.71 5.74 21.22
N PRO A 209 -18.68 5.37 22.09
CA PRO A 209 -18.44 4.45 23.20
C PRO A 209 -18.01 3.07 22.66
N PRO A 210 -17.23 2.27 23.42
CA PRO A 210 -16.70 0.98 22.96
C PRO A 210 -17.75 0.04 22.34
N SER A 211 -18.95 -0.04 22.91
CA SER A 211 -20.06 -0.87 22.43
C SER A 211 -20.63 -0.46 21.06
N ARG A 212 -20.34 0.77 20.59
CA ARG A 212 -20.78 1.31 19.29
C ARG A 212 -19.62 1.48 18.30
N ARG A 213 -18.42 0.99 18.64
CA ARG A 213 -17.29 0.97 17.72
C ARG A 213 -17.39 -0.24 16.78
N PRO A 214 -16.82 -0.17 15.57
CA PRO A 214 -16.78 -1.32 14.68
C PRO A 214 -16.07 -2.50 15.32
N LYS A 215 -16.55 -3.71 15.05
CA LYS A 215 -15.85 -4.94 15.42
C LYS A 215 -14.55 -5.02 14.63
N LEU A 216 -13.44 -5.21 15.33
CA LEU A 216 -12.11 -5.22 14.73
C LEU A 216 -11.61 -6.66 14.56
N TYR A 217 -11.24 -7.03 13.34
CA TYR A 217 -10.61 -8.30 12.99
C TYR A 217 -9.19 -8.02 12.52
N ILE A 218 -8.21 -8.80 12.97
CA ILE A 218 -6.80 -8.57 12.65
C ILE A 218 -6.17 -9.85 12.10
N VAL A 219 -5.58 -9.77 10.92
CA VAL A 219 -4.71 -10.81 10.35
C VAL A 219 -3.30 -10.26 10.30
N ASN A 220 -2.45 -10.73 11.22
CA ASN A 220 -1.05 -10.28 11.27
C ASN A 220 -0.16 -11.31 11.98
N LEU A 221 1.04 -11.53 11.44
CA LEU A 221 2.03 -12.44 12.05
C LEU A 221 2.62 -11.90 13.36
N GLN A 222 2.63 -10.57 13.53
CA GLN A 222 3.24 -9.88 14.67
C GLN A 222 2.18 -9.30 15.60
N TRP A 223 2.59 -8.96 16.82
CA TRP A 223 1.78 -8.15 17.73
C TRP A 223 1.37 -6.81 17.10
N THR A 224 0.15 -6.36 17.39
CA THR A 224 -0.34 -5.04 17.03
C THR A 224 -0.82 -4.28 18.28
N PRO A 225 -0.72 -2.94 18.31
CA PRO A 225 -1.19 -2.12 19.41
C PRO A 225 -2.71 -2.05 19.58
N LYS A 226 -3.47 -2.81 18.78
CA LYS A 226 -4.93 -2.91 18.86
C LYS A 226 -5.41 -4.34 19.08
N ASP A 227 -4.51 -5.27 19.41
CA ASP A 227 -4.85 -6.67 19.65
C ASP A 227 -5.92 -6.81 20.75
N ASP A 228 -5.80 -6.07 21.86
CA ASP A 228 -6.77 -6.08 22.97
C ASP A 228 -8.17 -5.52 22.59
N TRP A 229 -8.30 -4.87 21.44
CA TRP A 229 -9.58 -4.36 20.93
C TRP A 229 -10.17 -5.25 19.84
N ALA A 230 -9.41 -6.23 19.36
CA ALA A 230 -9.85 -7.11 18.29
C ALA A 230 -10.91 -8.07 18.83
N ALA A 231 -12.03 -8.20 18.11
CA ALA A 231 -12.98 -9.29 18.31
C ALA A 231 -12.33 -10.63 18.01
N LEU A 232 -11.46 -10.66 16.99
CA LEU A 232 -10.70 -11.85 16.62
C LEU A 232 -9.36 -11.46 15.99
N LYS A 233 -8.30 -12.18 16.39
CA LYS A 233 -6.97 -12.07 15.79
C LYS A 233 -6.52 -13.42 15.25
N LEU A 234 -6.10 -13.41 13.98
CA LEU A 234 -5.54 -14.54 13.27
C LEU A 234 -4.04 -14.31 13.10
N HIS A 235 -3.23 -15.22 13.62
CA HIS A 235 -1.78 -15.21 13.40
C HIS A 235 -1.46 -16.09 12.18
N GLY A 236 -1.53 -15.50 10.99
CA GLY A 236 -1.25 -16.21 9.75
C GLY A 236 -0.71 -15.28 8.66
N LYS A 237 -0.16 -15.87 7.59
CA LYS A 237 0.15 -15.11 6.37
C LYS A 237 -1.16 -14.66 5.73
N CYS A 238 -1.21 -13.43 5.25
CA CYS A 238 -2.44 -12.87 4.67
C CYS A 238 -2.97 -13.73 3.52
N ASP A 239 -2.12 -14.20 2.61
CA ASP A 239 -2.56 -15.03 1.48
C ASP A 239 -3.16 -16.37 1.92
N ASP A 240 -2.62 -17.01 2.95
CA ASP A 240 -3.17 -18.27 3.46
C ASP A 240 -4.55 -18.05 4.11
N VAL A 241 -4.69 -16.98 4.90
CA VAL A 241 -5.96 -16.60 5.53
C VAL A 241 -7.00 -16.21 4.49
N MET A 242 -6.63 -15.38 3.51
CA MET A 242 -7.54 -14.93 2.47
C MET A 242 -7.96 -16.08 1.55
N ARG A 243 -7.08 -17.03 1.24
CA ARG A 243 -7.46 -18.24 0.49
C ARG A 243 -8.54 -19.04 1.20
N LEU A 244 -8.35 -19.28 2.50
CA LEU A 244 -9.34 -20.00 3.32
C LEU A 244 -10.64 -19.19 3.44
N LEU A 245 -10.55 -17.88 3.66
CA LEU A 245 -11.72 -17.00 3.78
C LEU A 245 -12.55 -17.00 2.50
N MET A 246 -11.90 -16.85 1.34
CA MET A 246 -12.57 -16.84 0.05
C MET A 246 -13.25 -18.20 -0.23
N ALA A 247 -12.60 -19.31 0.11
CA ALA A 247 -13.20 -20.64 0.04
C ALA A 247 -14.43 -20.78 0.97
N GLU A 248 -14.31 -20.34 2.23
CA GLU A 248 -15.42 -20.35 3.19
C GLU A 248 -16.59 -19.45 2.73
N LEU A 249 -16.32 -18.35 2.03
CA LEU A 249 -17.33 -17.47 1.43
C LEU A 249 -17.92 -18.02 0.12
N GLY A 250 -17.34 -19.08 -0.46
CA GLY A 250 -17.74 -19.62 -1.76
C GLY A 250 -17.39 -18.70 -2.93
N LEU A 251 -16.34 -17.89 -2.80
CA LEU A 251 -15.91 -16.92 -3.81
C LEU A 251 -14.60 -17.35 -4.46
N GLU A 252 -14.60 -17.45 -5.79
CA GLU A 252 -13.37 -17.65 -6.56
C GLU A 252 -12.48 -16.40 -6.48
N ILE A 253 -11.16 -16.59 -6.42
CA ILE A 253 -10.20 -15.48 -6.44
C ILE A 253 -9.78 -15.24 -7.88
N PRO A 254 -9.96 -14.03 -8.44
CA PRO A 254 -9.51 -13.74 -9.80
C PRO A 254 -7.98 -13.85 -9.89
N VAL A 255 -7.50 -14.49 -10.95
CA VAL A 255 -6.07 -14.52 -11.27
C VAL A 255 -5.67 -13.16 -11.83
N TYR A 256 -4.62 -12.56 -11.28
CA TYR A 256 -4.08 -11.32 -11.85
C TYR A 256 -3.59 -11.55 -13.28
N SER A 257 -4.03 -10.69 -14.19
CA SER A 257 -3.51 -10.64 -15.55
C SER A 257 -2.94 -9.25 -15.82
N ARG A 258 -1.64 -9.19 -16.10
CA ARG A 258 -0.95 -7.94 -16.43
C ARG A 258 -1.58 -7.21 -17.62
N TRP A 259 -2.15 -7.95 -18.57
CA TRP A 259 -2.90 -7.39 -19.70
C TRP A 259 -4.13 -6.58 -19.28
N GLN A 260 -4.74 -6.93 -18.15
CA GLN A 260 -5.93 -6.28 -17.59
C GLN A 260 -5.57 -5.27 -16.49
N ASP A 261 -4.28 -5.01 -16.24
CA ASP A 261 -3.84 -4.06 -15.23
C ASP A 261 -4.38 -2.64 -15.57
N PRO A 262 -5.24 -2.06 -14.71
CA PRO A 262 -5.87 -0.77 -15.00
C PRO A 262 -4.86 0.36 -15.20
N ILE A 263 -3.63 0.23 -14.66
CA ILE A 263 -2.61 1.26 -14.75
C ILE A 263 -2.32 1.64 -16.20
N PHE A 264 -2.38 0.70 -17.15
CA PHE A 264 -2.12 0.98 -18.56
C PHE A 264 -3.20 1.83 -19.21
N SER A 265 -4.43 1.78 -18.71
CA SER A 265 -5.53 2.62 -19.20
C SER A 265 -5.55 3.99 -18.53
N LEU A 266 -5.06 4.07 -17.30
CA LEU A 266 -5.01 5.28 -16.49
C LEU A 266 -3.74 6.11 -16.76
N ALA A 267 -2.69 5.49 -17.29
CA ALA A 267 -1.39 6.11 -17.44
C ALA A 267 -1.44 7.32 -18.37
N THR A 268 -0.91 8.45 -17.88
CA THR A 268 -0.62 9.60 -18.72
C THR A 268 0.72 9.35 -19.43
N PRO A 269 0.79 9.36 -20.77
CA PRO A 269 2.04 9.19 -21.48
C PRO A 269 3.02 10.33 -21.19
N LEU A 270 4.32 10.06 -21.30
CA LEU A 270 5.35 11.09 -21.29
C LEU A 270 5.21 11.99 -22.53
N ARG A 271 5.60 13.26 -22.41
CA ARG A 271 5.75 14.15 -23.57
C ARG A 271 7.04 13.85 -24.31
N ALA A 272 7.08 14.24 -25.58
CA ALA A 272 8.32 14.22 -26.35
C ALA A 272 9.42 15.00 -25.60
N GLY A 273 10.58 14.37 -25.42
CA GLY A 273 11.72 14.90 -24.66
C GLY A 273 11.73 14.53 -23.18
N GLU A 274 10.67 13.90 -22.64
CA GLU A 274 10.64 13.42 -21.25
C GLU A 274 11.09 11.96 -21.11
N GLU A 275 11.46 11.26 -22.19
CA GLU A 275 11.83 9.84 -22.17
C GLU A 275 13.03 9.55 -21.25
N GLY A 276 13.96 10.50 -21.13
CA GLY A 276 15.11 10.42 -20.19
C GLY A 276 14.82 10.93 -18.77
N SER A 277 13.56 11.24 -18.44
CA SER A 277 13.18 11.79 -17.14
C SER A 277 13.11 10.75 -16.02
N HIS A 278 13.28 9.47 -16.34
CA HIS A 278 13.40 8.38 -15.36
C HIS A 278 14.40 7.31 -15.80
N SER A 279 14.94 6.59 -14.82
CA SER A 279 15.80 5.41 -14.98
C SER A 279 15.11 4.13 -14.50
N ARG A 280 14.00 4.26 -13.78
CA ARG A 280 13.19 3.13 -13.30
C ARG A 280 12.55 2.37 -14.45
N LYS A 281 12.51 1.05 -14.35
CA LYS A 281 11.87 0.20 -15.35
C LYS A 281 10.38 0.55 -15.44
N SER A 282 9.91 0.73 -16.67
CA SER A 282 8.48 0.88 -16.93
C SER A 282 7.81 -0.49 -17.00
N LEU A 283 6.61 -0.57 -16.45
CA LEU A 283 5.69 -1.67 -16.67
C LEU A 283 5.37 -1.76 -18.16
N CYS A 284 5.33 -2.98 -18.68
CA CYS A 284 4.87 -3.30 -20.04
C CYS A 284 3.72 -4.31 -19.95
N ARG A 285 2.81 -4.33 -20.92
CA ARG A 285 1.66 -5.27 -20.89
C ARG A 285 2.11 -6.70 -21.11
N SER A 286 3.16 -6.91 -21.91
CA SER A 286 3.83 -8.18 -22.08
C SER A 286 5.32 -8.07 -21.76
N ARG A 287 5.96 -9.21 -21.46
CA ARG A 287 7.43 -9.31 -21.36
C ARG A 287 8.13 -9.05 -22.70
N GLU A 288 7.41 -9.18 -23.82
CA GLU A 288 7.93 -9.07 -25.18
C GLU A 288 7.82 -7.63 -25.74
N GLU A 289 6.92 -6.82 -25.20
CA GLU A 289 6.74 -5.38 -25.48
C GLU A 289 7.75 -4.48 -24.76
N ALA A 290 8.80 -5.05 -24.15
CA ALA A 290 9.85 -4.25 -23.52
C ALA A 290 10.40 -3.21 -24.51
N PRO A 291 10.61 -1.95 -24.08
CA PRO A 291 10.96 -0.86 -24.99
C PRO A 291 12.25 -1.17 -25.78
N PRO A 292 12.40 -0.65 -27.01
CA PRO A 292 13.50 -1.01 -27.91
C PRO A 292 14.93 -0.68 -27.40
N GLY A 293 15.08 -0.07 -26.22
CA GLY A 293 16.35 0.34 -25.64
C GLY A 293 16.94 -0.56 -24.54
N ASP A 294 16.23 -1.61 -24.10
CA ASP A 294 16.65 -2.41 -22.93
C ASP A 294 17.41 -3.71 -23.30
N ARG A 295 17.69 -3.93 -24.59
CA ARG A 295 18.58 -5.02 -25.04
C ARG A 295 20.03 -4.54 -25.00
N GLY A 296 20.65 -4.55 -23.82
CA GLY A 296 22.11 -4.52 -23.71
C GLY A 296 22.75 -3.29 -23.06
N ALA A 297 22.03 -2.50 -22.27
CA ALA A 297 22.69 -1.58 -21.35
C ALA A 297 23.28 -2.40 -20.17
N PRO A 298 24.57 -2.24 -19.81
CA PRO A 298 25.09 -2.86 -18.61
C PRO A 298 24.27 -2.40 -17.41
N LEU A 299 23.90 -3.34 -16.54
CA LEU A 299 23.35 -3.04 -15.21
C LEU A 299 24.29 -2.03 -14.54
N SER A 300 23.88 -0.77 -14.48
CA SER A 300 24.63 0.25 -13.78
C SER A 300 24.77 -0.19 -12.32
N SER A 301 26.01 -0.42 -11.89
CA SER A 301 26.37 -0.73 -10.50
C SER A 301 26.27 0.49 -9.60
N ALA A 302 25.77 1.62 -10.11
CA ALA A 302 25.55 2.81 -9.32
C ALA A 302 24.48 2.55 -8.25
N PRO A 303 24.73 2.89 -6.97
CA PRO A 303 23.73 2.76 -5.93
C PRO A 303 22.54 3.65 -6.30
N ILE A 304 21.38 3.03 -6.51
CA ILE A 304 20.13 3.73 -6.77
C ILE A 304 19.85 4.64 -5.57
N LEU A 305 20.02 5.96 -5.73
CA LEU A 305 19.70 6.99 -4.74
C LEU A 305 18.19 7.31 -4.80
N GLY A 306 17.52 7.56 -3.67
CA GLY A 306 16.08 7.88 -3.61
C GLY A 306 15.13 6.69 -3.40
N GLY A 307 13.83 6.97 -3.28
CA GLY A 307 12.74 5.97 -3.19
C GLY A 307 11.87 6.04 -1.93
N TRP A 308 10.66 5.47 -2.01
CA TRP A 308 9.63 5.50 -0.96
C TRP A 308 9.99 4.77 0.36
N PHE A 309 11.04 3.95 0.38
CA PHE A 309 11.53 3.29 1.62
C PHE A 309 12.27 4.22 2.60
N GLY A 310 12.34 5.53 2.33
CA GLY A 310 12.72 6.50 3.36
C GLY A 310 14.21 6.45 3.73
N ARG A 311 15.10 6.37 2.72
CA ARG A 311 16.52 6.71 2.93
C ARG A 311 16.63 8.21 3.25
N GLY A 312 16.46 8.54 4.53
CA GLY A 312 16.49 9.91 5.04
C GLY A 312 16.38 10.01 6.57
N CYS A 313 15.78 9.02 7.23
CA CYS A 313 15.78 8.94 8.69
C CYS A 313 16.90 8.02 9.20
N THR A 314 18.15 8.50 9.17
CA THR A 314 19.03 8.13 10.29
C THR A 314 18.41 8.77 11.52
N LYS A 315 17.82 7.95 12.41
CA LYS A 315 17.53 8.44 13.77
C LYS A 315 18.87 8.93 14.29
N ARG A 316 19.07 10.26 14.39
CA ARG A 316 20.14 10.82 15.21
C ARG A 316 19.96 10.19 16.59
N THR A 317 20.78 9.20 16.89
CA THR A 317 20.94 8.69 18.24
C THR A 317 21.30 9.92 19.06
N LYS A 318 20.38 10.38 19.91
CA LYS A 318 20.74 11.38 20.92
C LYS A 318 21.86 10.73 21.72
N ARG A 319 23.11 11.15 21.47
CA ARG A 319 24.22 10.88 22.38
C ARG A 319 23.75 11.43 23.72
N LYS A 320 23.52 10.54 24.69
CA LYS A 320 23.46 10.95 26.09
C LYS A 320 24.77 11.70 26.34
N LYS A 321 24.69 13.00 26.61
CA LYS A 321 25.80 13.69 27.26
C LYS A 321 25.95 12.99 28.61
N VAL A 322 27.06 12.27 28.77
CA VAL A 322 27.55 11.90 30.08
C VAL A 322 28.13 13.19 30.64
N THR A 323 27.44 13.73 31.63
CA THR A 323 27.98 14.65 32.64
C THR A 323 27.83 13.93 33.95
#